data_AF-A0A8J7I4F6-F1
#
_entry.id   AF-A0A8J7I4F6-F1
#
_cell.length_a   1.000
_cell.length_b   1.000
_cell.length_c   1.000
_cell.angle_alpha   90.00
_cell.angle_beta   90.00
_cell.angle_gamma   90.00
#
_symmetry.space_group_name_H-M   'P 1'
#
loop_
_entity.id
_entity.type
_entity.pdbx_description
1 polymer ?
#
loop_
_entity_poly.entity_id
_entity_poly.type
_entity_poly.pdbx_seq_one_letter_code
_entity_poly.pdbx_strand_id
1 'polypeptide(L)'
;MAVTAEMYALAGGLPPVRTPEDVAFYRALVRVNARFRHSSLVRVVTSARQIGRTNIGLANQLNEWIEMGRQQQPFVVEPAGAIETRFVARRQLRVMWWCVLNGYQPDRKSVVCLAEMLGVSAQWLLEKLTQPYTFGQLFEQVEERQQSEQIWASRWKFVEIEQAIGDLRLRLESLRLTRSKLQRNSTPDDLEPPKELYPTKSLQNGSLKPSI
;
A
#
# COMPACT_ATOMS: atom_id res chain seq x y z
N MET A 1 -1.20 12.43 11.22
CA MET A 1 -0.87 12.46 9.78
C MET A 1 -0.67 13.91 9.36
N ALA A 2 0.20 14.19 8.41
CA ALA A 2 0.31 15.52 7.78
C ALA A 2 -0.03 15.38 6.29
N VAL A 3 -0.74 16.35 5.73
CA VAL A 3 -1.23 16.34 4.34
C VAL A 3 -1.02 17.72 3.72
N THR A 4 -0.78 17.78 2.42
CA THR A 4 -0.73 19.06 1.71
C THR A 4 -2.15 19.63 1.56
N ALA A 5 -2.27 20.96 1.52
CA ALA A 5 -3.57 21.61 1.32
C ALA A 5 -4.23 21.16 0.00
N GLU A 6 -3.43 20.96 -1.05
CA GLU A 6 -3.89 20.41 -2.33
C GLU A 6 -4.54 19.03 -2.17
N MET A 7 -3.88 18.08 -1.51
CA MET A 7 -4.43 16.74 -1.33
C MET A 7 -5.62 16.71 -0.37
N TYR A 8 -5.65 17.61 0.62
CA TYR A 8 -6.82 17.81 1.47
C TYR A 8 -8.04 18.23 0.64
N ALA A 9 -7.87 19.23 -0.24
CA ALA A 9 -8.94 19.69 -1.12
C ALA A 9 -9.37 18.62 -2.13
N LEU A 10 -8.41 17.92 -2.76
CA LEU A 10 -8.71 16.84 -3.70
C LEU A 10 -9.48 15.68 -3.05
N ALA A 11 -9.18 15.35 -1.79
CA ALA A 11 -9.90 14.32 -1.05
C ALA A 11 -11.31 14.75 -0.59
N GLY A 12 -11.71 16.01 -0.81
CA GLY A 12 -12.99 16.56 -0.36
C GLY A 12 -13.00 17.01 1.10
N GLY A 13 -11.83 17.22 1.70
CA GLY A 13 -11.68 17.56 3.11
C GLY A 13 -11.89 16.37 4.05
N LEU A 14 -12.28 16.67 5.31
CA LEU A 14 -12.56 15.63 6.30
C LEU A 14 -13.97 15.05 6.09
N PRO A 15 -14.10 13.72 5.89
CA PRO A 15 -15.41 13.10 5.75
C PRO A 15 -16.26 13.29 7.01
N PRO A 16 -17.56 13.61 6.90
CA PRO A 16 -18.45 13.81 8.04
C PRO A 16 -18.90 12.48 8.65
N VAL A 17 -17.95 11.67 9.14
CA VAL A 17 -18.21 10.41 9.85
C VAL A 17 -18.06 10.60 11.35
N ARG A 18 -18.83 9.85 12.15
CA ARG A 18 -18.78 9.98 13.61
C ARG A 18 -17.44 9.52 14.20
N THR A 19 -16.97 8.34 13.80
CA THR A 19 -15.68 7.74 14.18
C THR A 19 -15.43 6.49 13.34
N PRO A 20 -14.16 6.14 13.00
CA PRO A 20 -12.94 6.92 13.14
C PRO A 20 -12.70 7.83 11.91
N GLU A 21 -12.65 9.14 12.15
CA GLU A 21 -12.48 10.18 11.12
C GLU A 21 -11.16 10.07 10.36
N ASP A 22 -10.07 9.74 11.07
CA ASP A 22 -8.73 9.58 10.51
C ASP A 22 -8.64 8.43 9.51
N VAL A 23 -9.30 7.30 9.80
CA VAL A 23 -9.41 6.18 8.87
C VAL A 23 -10.23 6.56 7.63
N ALA A 24 -11.35 7.26 7.82
CA ALA A 24 -12.17 7.71 6.69
C ALA A 24 -11.41 8.70 5.81
N PHE A 25 -10.70 9.65 6.41
CA PHE A 25 -9.89 10.60 5.67
C PHE A 25 -8.70 9.95 4.97
N TYR A 26 -8.03 8.97 5.61
CA TYR A 26 -7.00 8.16 4.96
C TYR A 26 -7.55 7.43 3.72
N ARG A 27 -8.74 6.81 3.81
CA ARG A 27 -9.39 6.16 2.66
C ARG A 27 -9.71 7.16 1.54
N ALA A 28 -10.21 8.34 1.89
CA ALA A 28 -10.46 9.40 0.90
C ALA A 28 -9.19 9.80 0.14
N LEU A 29 -8.06 9.98 0.86
CA LEU A 29 -6.75 10.24 0.25
C LEU A 29 -6.27 9.10 -0.65
N VAL A 30 -6.46 7.84 -0.24
CA VAL A 30 -6.12 6.67 -1.06
C VAL A 30 -6.92 6.68 -2.36
N ARG A 31 -8.23 6.95 -2.31
CA ARG A 31 -9.13 6.99 -3.47
C ARG A 31 -8.75 8.06 -4.50
N VAL A 32 -8.02 9.10 -4.11
CA VAL A 32 -7.50 10.12 -5.05
C VAL A 32 -6.04 9.88 -5.44
N ASN A 33 -5.52 8.67 -5.21
CA ASN A 33 -4.14 8.27 -5.48
C ASN A 33 -3.08 9.11 -4.74
N ALA A 34 -3.40 9.62 -3.54
CA ALA A 34 -2.41 10.33 -2.73
C ALA A 34 -1.19 9.45 -2.45
N ARG A 35 0.00 10.06 -2.49
CA ARG A 35 1.26 9.38 -2.21
C ARG A 35 1.56 9.43 -0.72
N PHE A 36 1.72 8.26 -0.10
CA PHE A 36 2.06 8.14 1.32
C PHE A 36 3.55 7.88 1.51
N ARG A 37 4.15 8.57 2.47
CA ARG A 37 5.51 8.30 2.97
C ARG A 37 5.46 8.02 4.46
N HIS A 38 5.94 6.85 4.86
CA HIS A 38 6.20 6.53 6.25
C HIS A 38 7.67 6.81 6.55
N SER A 39 7.95 7.51 7.65
CA SER A 39 9.31 7.86 8.06
C SER A 39 9.53 7.53 9.52
N SER A 40 10.54 6.71 9.82
CA SER A 40 10.95 6.39 11.19
C SER A 40 11.59 7.56 11.94
N LEU A 41 11.91 8.66 11.24
CA LEU A 41 12.42 9.89 11.84
C LEU A 41 11.31 10.74 12.46
N VAL A 42 10.06 10.53 12.04
CA VAL A 42 8.91 11.24 12.61
C VAL A 42 8.54 10.56 13.92
N ARG A 43 8.63 11.29 15.03
CA ARG A 43 8.23 10.84 16.37
C ARG A 43 7.06 11.68 16.84
N VAL A 44 6.00 11.02 17.30
CA VAL A 44 4.80 11.66 17.85
C VAL A 44 4.62 11.15 19.27
N VAL A 45 4.47 12.07 20.23
CA VAL A 45 4.09 11.74 21.61
C VAL A 45 2.60 12.02 21.75
N THR A 46 1.83 11.00 22.13
CA THR A 46 0.39 11.11 22.39
C THR A 46 0.08 10.59 23.78
N SER A 47 -1.07 10.97 24.32
CA SER A 47 -1.49 10.51 25.64
C SER A 47 -1.86 9.03 25.62
N ALA A 48 -1.27 8.23 26.50
CA ALA A 48 -1.66 6.84 26.74
C ALA A 48 -2.89 6.73 27.66
N ARG A 49 -3.93 7.53 27.38
CA ARG A 49 -5.16 7.52 28.17
C ARG A 49 -5.92 6.22 27.90
N GLN A 50 -6.33 5.57 28.97
CA GLN A 50 -7.16 4.35 28.94
C GLN A 50 -8.65 4.67 28.85
N ILE A 51 -9.06 5.90 29.16
CA ILE A 51 -10.46 6.32 29.09
C ILE A 51 -10.61 7.25 27.87
N GLY A 52 -11.21 6.71 26.81
CA GLY A 52 -11.57 7.45 25.61
C GLY A 52 -12.91 8.15 25.73
N ARG A 53 -13.17 9.12 24.85
CA ARG A 53 -14.49 9.76 24.68
C ARG A 53 -15.40 9.01 23.72
N THR A 54 -14.88 7.96 23.08
CA THR A 54 -15.53 7.20 22.02
C THR A 54 -15.40 5.72 22.33
N ASN A 55 -16.42 4.93 21.95
CA ASN A 55 -16.40 3.48 22.10
C ASN A 55 -15.44 2.77 21.13
N ILE A 56 -14.79 3.53 20.24
CA ILE A 56 -13.84 3.04 19.24
C ILE A 56 -12.65 4.02 19.25
N GLY A 57 -11.42 3.51 19.41
CA GLY A 57 -10.20 4.34 19.36
C GLY A 57 -9.01 3.74 20.10
N LEU A 58 -7.88 4.45 20.05
CA LEU A 58 -6.61 4.00 20.63
C LEU A 58 -6.70 3.65 22.12
N ALA A 59 -7.46 4.40 22.91
CA ALA A 59 -7.66 4.12 24.34
C ALA A 59 -8.24 2.72 24.58
N ASN A 60 -9.21 2.31 23.75
CA ASN A 60 -9.85 1.01 23.87
C ASN A 60 -8.91 -0.11 23.40
N GLN A 61 -8.18 0.11 22.29
CA GLN A 61 -7.15 -0.82 21.83
C GLN A 61 -6.04 -1.03 22.87
N LEU A 62 -5.61 0.05 23.54
CA LEU A 62 -4.62 -0.03 24.63
C LEU A 62 -5.16 -0.84 25.81
N ASN A 63 -6.43 -0.67 26.19
CA ASN A 63 -7.05 -1.47 27.24
C ASN A 63 -7.13 -2.94 26.86
N GLU A 64 -7.56 -3.25 25.63
CA GLU A 64 -7.60 -4.62 25.11
C GLU A 64 -6.21 -5.27 25.19
N TRP A 65 -5.16 -4.58 24.74
CA TRP A 65 -3.80 -5.11 24.82
C TRP A 65 -3.29 -5.29 26.25
N ILE A 66 -3.67 -4.41 27.18
CA ILE A 66 -3.32 -4.54 28.59
C ILE A 66 -4.00 -5.77 29.20
N GLU A 67 -5.30 -5.98 28.93
CA GLU A 67 -6.03 -7.13 29.44
C GLU A 67 -5.50 -8.44 28.83
N MET A 68 -5.22 -8.46 27.52
CA MET A 68 -4.56 -9.60 26.87
C MET A 68 -3.23 -9.92 27.54
N GLY A 69 -2.40 -8.91 27.82
CA GLY A 69 -1.13 -9.07 28.52
C GLY A 69 -1.29 -9.62 29.94
N ARG A 70 -2.29 -9.14 30.70
CA ARG A 70 -2.59 -9.67 32.06
C ARG A 70 -3.04 -11.12 32.02
N GLN A 71 -3.81 -11.50 31.01
CA GLN A 71 -4.33 -12.85 30.83
C GLN A 71 -3.34 -13.79 30.12
N GLN A 72 -2.13 -13.31 29.80
CA GLN A 72 -1.12 -14.05 29.02
C GLN A 72 -1.70 -14.58 27.69
N GLN A 73 -2.64 -13.86 27.10
CA GLN A 73 -3.18 -14.22 25.80
C GLN A 73 -2.17 -13.86 24.71
N PRO A 74 -1.92 -14.78 23.76
CA PRO A 74 -0.99 -14.51 22.66
C PRO A 74 -1.58 -13.44 21.73
N PHE A 75 -0.73 -12.49 21.33
CA PHE A 75 -1.06 -11.58 20.22
C PHE A 75 -0.86 -12.33 18.91
N VAL A 76 -1.91 -12.43 18.11
CA VAL A 76 -1.86 -13.07 16.79
C VAL A 76 -1.96 -12.05 15.67
N VAL A 77 -1.16 -12.23 14.62
CA VAL A 77 -1.03 -11.31 13.48
C VAL A 77 -0.86 -12.09 12.18
N GLU A 78 -1.01 -11.40 11.04
CA GLU A 78 -0.71 -12.02 9.74
C GLU A 78 0.77 -12.43 9.65
N PRO A 79 1.09 -13.58 9.05
CA PRO A 79 2.47 -14.01 8.88
C PRO A 79 3.22 -13.11 7.88
N ALA A 80 4.55 -13.03 8.02
CA ALA A 80 5.39 -12.17 7.18
C ALA A 80 5.21 -12.43 5.67
N GLY A 81 5.01 -13.69 5.27
CA GLY A 81 4.77 -14.08 3.88
C GLY A 81 3.48 -13.50 3.28
N ALA A 82 2.44 -13.31 4.11
CA ALA A 82 1.20 -12.66 3.68
C ALA A 82 1.45 -11.19 3.34
N ILE A 83 2.19 -10.48 4.20
CA ILE A 83 2.56 -9.08 4.01
C ILE A 83 3.43 -8.91 2.74
N GLU A 84 4.43 -9.76 2.55
CA GLU A 84 5.27 -9.75 1.35
C GLU A 84 4.43 -9.98 0.09
N THR A 85 3.59 -11.02 0.09
CA THR A 85 2.70 -11.33 -1.03
C THR A 85 1.81 -10.14 -1.37
N ARG A 86 1.25 -9.47 -0.36
CA ARG A 86 0.40 -8.28 -0.55
C ARG A 86 1.17 -7.13 -1.19
N PHE A 87 2.41 -6.89 -0.79
CA PHE A 87 3.24 -5.85 -1.42
C PHE A 87 3.55 -6.16 -2.89
N VAL A 88 3.91 -7.40 -3.20
CA VAL A 88 4.19 -7.83 -4.58
C VAL A 88 2.92 -7.73 -5.43
N ALA A 89 1.81 -8.28 -4.94
CA ALA A 89 0.53 -8.25 -5.64
C ALA A 89 0.04 -6.81 -5.86
N ARG A 90 0.15 -5.92 -4.85
CA ARG A 90 -0.20 -4.50 -5.00
C ARG A 90 0.65 -3.79 -6.06
N ARG A 91 1.95 -4.11 -6.15
CA ARG A 91 2.83 -3.59 -7.20
C ARG A 91 2.40 -4.08 -8.59
N GLN A 92 2.16 -5.39 -8.73
CA GLN A 92 1.73 -5.98 -10.00
C GLN A 92 0.36 -5.44 -10.46
N LEU A 93 -0.60 -5.31 -9.54
CA LEU A 93 -1.89 -4.70 -9.81
C LEU A 93 -1.74 -3.26 -10.31
N ARG A 94 -0.84 -2.48 -9.71
CA ARG A 94 -0.59 -1.10 -10.15
C ARG A 94 -0.04 -1.03 -11.57
N VAL A 95 0.91 -1.91 -11.90
CA VAL A 95 1.47 -2.00 -13.25
C VAL A 95 0.37 -2.38 -14.24
N MET A 96 -0.41 -3.41 -13.93
CA MET A 96 -1.50 -3.88 -14.79
C MET A 96 -2.58 -2.81 -14.98
N TRP A 97 -3.01 -2.16 -13.91
CA TRP A 97 -3.95 -1.03 -13.97
C TRP A 97 -3.42 0.10 -14.86
N TRP A 98 -2.15 0.45 -14.74
CA TRP A 98 -1.54 1.48 -15.58
C TRP A 98 -1.51 1.07 -17.06
N CYS A 99 -1.17 -0.19 -17.37
CA CYS A 99 -1.23 -0.69 -18.74
C CYS A 99 -2.65 -0.59 -19.31
N VAL A 100 -3.67 -1.04 -18.57
CA VAL A 100 -5.07 -0.95 -19.02
C VAL A 100 -5.50 0.49 -19.24
N LEU A 101 -5.11 1.40 -18.34
CA LEU A 101 -5.40 2.84 -18.48
C LEU A 101 -4.79 3.44 -19.76
N ASN A 102 -3.65 2.91 -20.22
CA ASN A 102 -2.98 3.34 -21.45
C ASN A 102 -3.43 2.52 -22.69
N GLY A 103 -4.54 1.78 -22.59
CA GLY A 103 -5.14 1.06 -23.72
C GLY A 103 -4.57 -0.32 -24.01
N TYR A 104 -3.64 -0.82 -23.17
CA TYR A 104 -3.13 -2.18 -23.32
C TYR A 104 -4.12 -3.21 -22.77
N GLN A 105 -4.29 -4.31 -23.49
CA GLN A 105 -5.10 -5.43 -23.02
C GLN A 105 -4.29 -6.31 -22.06
N PRO A 106 -4.81 -6.64 -20.87
CA PRO A 106 -4.10 -7.49 -19.94
C PRO A 106 -4.13 -8.93 -20.42
N ASP A 107 -2.97 -9.58 -20.45
CA ASP A 107 -2.87 -11.01 -20.76
C ASP A 107 -3.62 -11.85 -19.72
N ARG A 108 -4.41 -12.83 -20.19
CA ARG A 108 -5.26 -13.68 -19.34
C ARG A 108 -4.43 -14.42 -18.29
N LYS A 109 -3.26 -14.94 -18.66
CA LYS A 109 -2.40 -15.69 -17.72
C LYS A 109 -1.92 -14.77 -16.60
N SER A 110 -1.50 -13.56 -16.94
CA SER A 110 -1.08 -12.54 -15.98
C SER A 110 -2.20 -12.14 -15.01
N VAL A 111 -3.43 -12.00 -15.50
CA VAL A 111 -4.60 -11.72 -14.64
C VAL A 111 -4.88 -12.88 -13.69
N VAL A 112 -4.83 -14.12 -14.17
CA VAL A 112 -5.05 -15.31 -13.33
C VAL A 112 -4.00 -15.39 -12.22
N CYS A 113 -2.71 -15.26 -12.54
CA CYS A 113 -1.65 -15.27 -11.53
C CYS A 113 -1.83 -14.16 -10.49
N LEU A 114 -2.18 -12.95 -10.92
CA LEU A 114 -2.40 -11.83 -10.01
C LEU A 114 -3.63 -12.05 -9.12
N ALA A 115 -4.73 -12.57 -9.68
CA ALA A 115 -5.95 -12.88 -8.94
C ALA A 115 -5.70 -13.97 -7.89
N GLU A 116 -4.95 -15.02 -8.25
CA GLU A 116 -4.50 -16.04 -7.31
C GLU A 116 -3.67 -15.45 -6.19
N MET A 117 -2.68 -14.60 -6.50
CA MET A 117 -1.87 -13.92 -5.49
C MET A 117 -2.71 -13.06 -4.56
N LEU A 118 -3.67 -12.31 -5.11
CA LEU A 118 -4.61 -11.48 -4.36
C LEU A 118 -5.66 -12.32 -3.61
N GLY A 119 -5.87 -13.60 -3.93
CA GLY A 119 -6.96 -14.37 -3.34
C GLY A 119 -8.33 -13.82 -3.70
N VAL A 120 -8.52 -13.48 -4.98
CA VAL A 120 -9.81 -13.06 -5.56
C VAL A 120 -10.08 -13.82 -6.86
N SER A 121 -11.33 -13.85 -7.32
CA SER A 121 -11.67 -14.38 -8.65
C SER A 121 -10.98 -13.62 -9.80
N ALA A 122 -10.39 -14.37 -10.74
CA ALA A 122 -9.75 -13.81 -11.93
C ALA A 122 -10.74 -13.11 -12.88
N GLN A 123 -11.95 -13.67 -13.00
CA GLN A 123 -13.01 -13.06 -13.82
C GLN A 123 -13.43 -11.71 -13.22
N TRP A 124 -13.65 -11.68 -11.91
CA TRP A 124 -13.99 -10.45 -11.20
C TRP A 124 -12.88 -9.40 -11.30
N LEU A 125 -11.62 -9.82 -11.18
CA LEU A 125 -10.48 -8.90 -11.29
C LEU A 125 -10.41 -8.26 -12.68
N LEU A 126 -10.62 -9.05 -13.75
CA LEU A 126 -10.66 -8.54 -15.12
C LEU A 126 -11.77 -7.51 -15.31
N GLU A 127 -12.97 -7.80 -14.79
CA GLU A 127 -14.12 -6.88 -14.85
C GLU A 127 -13.86 -5.55 -14.12
N LYS A 128 -13.13 -5.58 -13.00
CA LYS A 128 -12.80 -4.37 -12.24
C LYS A 128 -11.66 -3.57 -12.85
N LEU A 129 -10.72 -4.22 -13.52
CA LEU A 129 -9.62 -3.56 -14.22
C LEU A 129 -10.08 -2.70 -15.39
N THR A 130 -11.20 -3.05 -16.04
CA THR A 130 -11.75 -2.30 -17.18
C THR A 130 -12.62 -1.11 -16.77
N GLN A 131 -12.87 -0.92 -15.47
CA GLN A 131 -13.63 0.22 -14.96
C GLN A 131 -12.75 1.47 -14.86
N PRO A 132 -13.33 2.68 -14.98
CA PRO A 132 -12.61 3.95 -14.90
C PRO A 132 -12.27 4.33 -13.44
N TYR A 133 -11.71 3.40 -12.68
CA TYR A 133 -11.28 3.62 -11.30
C TYR A 133 -9.89 4.22 -11.23
N THR A 134 -9.67 5.05 -10.21
CA THR A 134 -8.31 5.26 -9.71
C THR A 134 -7.72 3.94 -9.18
N PHE A 135 -6.40 3.83 -9.15
CA PHE A 135 -5.76 2.69 -8.52
C PHE A 135 -6.21 2.49 -7.06
N GLY A 136 -6.37 3.59 -6.32
CA GLY A 136 -6.87 3.55 -4.93
C GLY A 136 -8.23 2.90 -4.80
N GLN A 137 -9.21 3.29 -5.63
CA GLN A 137 -10.54 2.70 -5.65
C GLN A 137 -10.51 1.23 -6.06
N LEU A 138 -9.74 0.89 -7.10
CA LEU A 138 -9.56 -0.50 -7.52
C LEU A 138 -9.00 -1.37 -6.38
N PHE A 139 -7.98 -0.87 -5.68
CA PHE A 139 -7.37 -1.61 -4.58
C PHE A 139 -8.32 -1.78 -3.38
N GLU A 140 -9.13 -0.76 -3.07
CA GLU A 140 -10.16 -0.86 -2.03
C GLU A 140 -11.19 -1.95 -2.38
N GLN A 141 -11.64 -2.02 -3.63
CA GLN A 141 -12.54 -3.08 -4.10
C GLN A 141 -11.91 -4.48 -3.95
N VAL A 142 -10.59 -4.60 -4.19
CA VAL A 142 -9.86 -5.85 -4.00
C VAL A 142 -9.84 -6.25 -2.51
N GLU A 143 -9.57 -5.31 -1.60
CA GLU A 143 -9.58 -5.58 -0.16
C GLU A 143 -10.98 -6.01 0.33
N GLU A 144 -12.04 -5.34 -0.13
CA GLU A 144 -13.43 -5.73 0.15
C GLU A 144 -13.74 -7.15 -0.38
N ARG A 145 -13.27 -7.46 -1.60
CA ARG A 145 -13.49 -8.77 -2.20
C ARG A 145 -12.75 -9.88 -1.43
N GLN A 146 -11.50 -9.66 -1.04
CA GLN A 146 -10.73 -10.58 -0.20
C GLN A 146 -11.46 -10.92 1.10
N GLN A 147 -12.07 -9.92 1.75
CA GLN A 147 -12.87 -10.11 2.96
C GLN A 147 -14.15 -10.90 2.67
N SER A 148 -14.80 -10.71 1.53
CA SER A 148 -16.02 -11.46 1.20
C SER A 148 -15.75 -12.92 0.81
N GLU A 149 -14.68 -13.21 0.06
CA GLU A 149 -14.39 -14.55 -0.45
C GLU A 149 -13.61 -15.42 0.54
N GLN A 150 -12.96 -14.80 1.55
CA GLN A 150 -12.19 -15.49 2.60
C GLN A 150 -11.03 -16.37 2.09
N ILE A 151 -10.68 -16.32 0.79
CA ILE A 151 -9.56 -17.04 0.19
C ILE A 151 -8.23 -16.59 0.82
N TRP A 152 -8.09 -15.29 1.06
CA TRP A 152 -6.89 -14.75 1.71
C TRP A 152 -6.74 -15.27 3.14
N ALA A 153 -7.83 -15.23 3.92
CA ALA A 153 -7.84 -15.68 5.31
C ALA A 153 -7.64 -17.20 5.44
N SER A 154 -8.13 -18.00 4.49
CA SER A 154 -7.90 -19.45 4.47
C SER A 154 -6.46 -19.82 4.12
N ARG A 155 -5.81 -19.04 3.24
CA ARG A 155 -4.40 -19.22 2.87
C ARG A 155 -3.44 -18.81 3.98
N TRP A 156 -3.70 -17.68 4.62
CA TRP A 156 -2.80 -17.07 5.59
C TRP A 156 -3.38 -17.14 6.99
N LYS A 157 -3.14 -18.26 7.69
CA LYS A 157 -3.50 -18.37 9.10
C LYS A 157 -2.70 -17.39 9.93
N PHE A 158 -3.36 -16.77 10.91
CA PHE A 158 -2.67 -15.92 11.88
C PHE A 158 -1.63 -16.73 12.67
N VAL A 159 -0.53 -16.07 13.00
CA VAL A 159 0.58 -16.60 13.78
C VAL A 159 0.81 -15.71 14.99
N GLU A 160 1.49 -16.20 16.02
CA GLU A 160 1.89 -15.37 17.14
C GLU A 160 2.82 -14.23 16.69
N ILE A 161 2.71 -13.09 17.36
CA ILE A 161 3.45 -11.87 16.99
C ILE A 161 4.97 -12.09 17.05
N GLU A 162 5.45 -12.91 17.99
CA GLU A 162 6.87 -13.21 18.13
C GLU A 162 7.40 -13.99 16.93
N GLN A 163 6.64 -14.97 16.45
CA GLN A 163 6.95 -15.71 15.24
C GLN A 163 6.98 -14.77 14.02
N ALA A 164 5.95 -13.93 13.85
CA ALA A 164 5.91 -12.98 12.74
C ALA A 164 7.08 -11.99 12.75
N ILE A 165 7.49 -11.52 13.94
CA ILE A 165 8.67 -10.65 14.11
C ILE A 165 9.95 -11.40 13.71
N GLY A 166 10.11 -12.65 14.14
CA GLY A 166 11.24 -13.51 13.78
C GLY A 166 11.35 -13.69 12.27
N ASP A 167 10.27 -14.11 11.63
CA ASP A 167 10.19 -14.31 10.19
C ASP A 167 10.51 -13.03 9.40
N LEU A 168 9.97 -11.89 9.85
CA LEU A 168 10.23 -10.60 9.21
C LEU A 168 11.70 -10.18 9.32
N ARG A 169 12.34 -10.41 10.47
CA ARG A 169 13.77 -10.10 10.66
C ARG A 169 14.65 -10.95 9.73
N LEU A 170 14.42 -12.26 9.69
CA LEU A 170 15.13 -13.16 8.77
C LEU A 170 14.96 -12.73 7.31
N ARG A 171 13.74 -12.34 6.92
CA ARG A 171 13.47 -11.87 5.56
C ARG A 171 14.21 -10.57 5.24
N LEU A 172 14.21 -9.61 6.17
CA LEU A 172 14.92 -8.33 5.99
C LEU A 172 16.44 -8.52 5.89
N GLU A 173 17.02 -9.44 6.64
CA GLU A 173 18.44 -9.77 6.54
C GLU A 173 18.79 -10.35 5.17
N SER A 174 18.00 -11.31 4.68
CA SER A 174 18.14 -11.87 3.34
C SER A 174 18.10 -10.79 2.25
N LEU A 175 17.17 -9.83 2.35
CA LEU A 175 17.06 -8.71 1.40
C LEU A 175 18.26 -7.76 1.46
N ARG A 176 18.77 -7.46 2.67
CA ARG A 176 19.97 -6.63 2.86
C ARG A 176 21.21 -7.28 2.24
N LEU A 177 21.40 -8.58 2.45
CA LEU A 177 22.50 -9.33 1.87
C LEU A 177 22.44 -9.37 0.34
N THR A 178 21.24 -9.60 -0.21
CA THR A 178 21.01 -9.60 -1.66
C THR A 178 21.34 -8.23 -2.27
N ARG A 179 20.90 -7.14 -1.64
CA ARG A 179 21.22 -5.77 -2.07
C ARG A 179 22.72 -5.48 -2.03
N SER A 180 23.41 -5.89 -0.96
CA SER A 180 24.86 -5.71 -0.82
C SER A 180 25.66 -6.50 -1.87
N LYS A 181 25.19 -7.68 -2.28
CA LYS A 181 25.79 -8.46 -3.38
C LYS A 181 25.59 -7.77 -4.73
N LEU A 182 24.38 -7.28 -5.00
CA LEU A 182 24.08 -6.53 -6.24
C LEU A 182 24.96 -5.27 -6.35
N GLN A 183 25.11 -4.51 -5.26
CA GLN A 183 25.95 -3.30 -5.24
C GLN A 183 27.45 -3.56 -5.39
N ARG A 184 27.92 -4.75 -5.00
CA ARG A 184 29.33 -5.17 -5.19
C ARG A 184 29.63 -5.67 -6.59
N ASN A 185 28.60 -6.11 -7.32
CA ASN A 185 28.73 -6.66 -8.66
C ASN A 185 28.34 -5.67 -9.77
N SER A 186 27.86 -4.47 -9.42
CA SER A 186 27.56 -3.38 -10.36
C SER A 186 28.78 -2.50 -10.57
N THR A 187 29.25 -2.37 -11.82
CA THR A 187 30.25 -1.38 -12.24
C THR A 187 29.63 0.02 -12.27
N PRO A 188 30.40 1.13 -12.21
CA PRO A 188 29.85 2.48 -12.09
C PRO A 188 28.88 2.90 -13.21
N ASP A 189 28.90 2.23 -14.36
CA ASP A 189 28.00 2.49 -15.49
C ASP A 189 26.58 1.91 -15.31
N ASP A 190 26.38 0.96 -14.39
CA ASP A 190 25.13 0.22 -14.24
C ASP A 190 24.10 0.88 -13.30
N LEU A 191 24.43 2.05 -12.73
CA LEU A 191 23.61 2.76 -11.74
C LEU A 191 22.85 3.98 -12.29
N GLU A 192 23.02 4.33 -13.58
CA GLU A 192 22.05 5.23 -14.24
C GLU A 192 20.81 4.43 -14.68
N PRO A 193 19.59 4.83 -14.30
CA PRO A 193 18.40 4.24 -14.90
C PRO A 193 18.39 4.51 -16.42
N PRO A 194 17.88 3.59 -17.26
CA PRO A 194 17.75 3.85 -18.69
C PRO A 194 17.01 5.17 -18.92
N LYS A 195 17.65 6.10 -19.62
CA LYS A 195 17.10 7.44 -19.92
C LYS A 195 15.80 7.38 -20.77
N GLU A 196 15.44 6.19 -21.25
CA GLU A 196 14.26 5.95 -22.07
C GLU A 196 12.93 5.88 -21.30
N LEU A 197 12.94 5.82 -19.95
CA LEU A 197 11.68 5.76 -19.17
C LEU A 197 11.16 7.12 -18.64
N TYR A 198 11.85 8.21 -18.97
CA TYR A 198 11.38 9.57 -18.68
C TYR A 198 11.30 10.36 -19.98
N PRO A 199 10.13 10.93 -20.35
CA PRO A 199 10.09 11.88 -21.46
C PRO A 199 10.93 13.09 -21.05
N THR A 200 12.09 13.24 -21.70
CA THR A 200 12.84 14.48 -21.70
C THR A 200 11.94 15.54 -22.35
N LYS A 201 11.56 16.56 -21.59
CA LYS A 201 11.03 17.79 -22.18
C LYS A 201 12.14 18.35 -23.06
N SER A 202 12.03 18.15 -24.37
CA SER A 202 12.73 18.96 -25.35
C SER A 202 12.22 20.39 -25.18
N LEU A 203 13.00 21.20 -24.46
CA LEU A 203 12.91 22.65 -24.58
C LEU A 203 13.31 23.00 -26.01
N GLN A 204 12.34 23.08 -26.91
CA GLN A 204 12.51 23.80 -28.16
C GLN A 204 12.69 25.28 -27.79
N ASN A 205 13.94 25.74 -27.93
CA ASN A 205 14.28 27.15 -27.95
C ASN A 205 13.60 27.83 -29.14
N GLY A 206 12.38 28.32 -28.91
CA GLY A 206 11.72 29.30 -29.77
C GLY A 206 12.34 30.68 -29.55
N SER A 207 13.39 30.98 -30.30
CA SER A 207 13.92 32.34 -30.43
C SER A 207 12.88 33.20 -31.16
N LEU A 208 12.08 33.95 -30.40
CA LEU A 208 11.35 35.10 -30.94
C LEU A 208 12.27 36.32 -30.85
N LYS A 209 12.87 36.67 -31.99
CA LYS A 209 13.50 37.98 -32.19
C LYS A 209 12.42 39.06 -32.11
N PRO A 210 12.68 40.22 -31.47
CA PRO A 210 11.86 41.40 -31.69
C PRO A 210 12.27 42.00 -33.04
N SER A 211 11.30 42.35 -33.87
CA SER A 211 11.50 43.29 -34.97
C SER A 211 10.37 44.31 -34.91
N ILE A 212 10.82 45.55 -35.00
CA ILE A 212 10.17 46.86 -34.91
C ILE A 212 8.85 46.91 -35.68
#